data_AF-A0A0D3K1E6-F1
#
_entry.id   AF-A0A0D3K1E6-F1
#
_cell.length_a   1.000
_cell.length_b   1.000
_cell.length_c   1.000
_cell.angle_alpha   90.00
_cell.angle_beta   90.00
_cell.angle_gamma   90.00
#
_symmetry.space_group_name_H-M   'P 1'
#
loop_
_entity.id
_entity.type
_entity.pdbx_description
1 polymer ?
#
loop_
_entity_poly.entity_id
_entity_poly.type
_entity_poly.pdbx_seq_one_letter_code
_entity_poly.pdbx_strand_id
1 'polypeptide(L)'
;MIEGSVEEKIIERAQRKLYLDAAVIQQGRLADQSKSLSKDEMLSMIRFGADAVFHTKGGGEPTDEDIEALLLRGEERTRADESKLKDQANSLANFTLDGQERSMYELDGQDWSKGSEAATQWSLSLPKRITKQNYDETAHQQRAGLRMPKQVQIHDFQFFDARRLHALRDQEVAHWQWKQDRVLARRAREEDEEGDDELTRKASAAGVPPLSDAELDEREALLRDGFSSWSRKDFNAFVKACERHGRDDVASISLELGDRSILCSICIPFASSVVPLL
;
A
#
# COMPACT_ATOMS: atom_id res chain seq x y z
N MET A 1 -45.82 -2.94 -26.58
CA MET A 1 -45.29 -2.01 -25.57
C MET A 1 -46.17 -0.77 -25.62
N ILE A 2 -46.68 -0.34 -24.48
CA ILE A 2 -47.63 0.78 -24.40
C ILE A 2 -46.79 2.06 -24.37
N GLU A 3 -46.78 2.78 -25.47
CA GLU A 3 -46.07 4.05 -25.67
C GLU A 3 -46.59 5.08 -24.65
N GLY A 4 -45.70 5.62 -23.81
CA GLY A 4 -46.01 6.60 -22.76
C GLY A 4 -46.34 6.03 -21.37
N SER A 5 -46.21 4.72 -21.16
CA SER A 5 -46.42 4.11 -19.83
C SER A 5 -45.26 4.40 -18.86
N VAL A 6 -45.56 4.40 -17.56
CA VAL A 6 -44.58 4.54 -16.47
C VAL A 6 -43.43 3.53 -16.61
N GLU A 7 -43.73 2.33 -17.12
CA GLU A 7 -42.74 1.28 -17.37
C GLU A 7 -41.67 1.68 -18.40
N GLU A 8 -42.06 2.40 -19.46
CA GLU A 8 -41.12 2.88 -20.48
C GLU A 8 -40.18 3.94 -19.93
N LYS A 9 -40.71 4.91 -19.15
CA LYS A 9 -39.91 5.93 -18.47
C LYS A 9 -38.95 5.32 -17.43
N ILE A 10 -39.33 4.22 -16.78
CA ILE A 10 -38.45 3.48 -15.85
C ILE A 10 -37.31 2.83 -16.61
N ILE A 11 -37.59 2.18 -17.74
CA ILE A 11 -36.57 1.53 -18.58
C ILE A 11 -35.60 2.57 -19.14
N GLU A 12 -36.11 3.69 -19.64
CA GLU A 12 -35.30 4.78 -20.20
C GLU A 12 -34.37 5.42 -19.15
N ARG A 13 -34.85 5.59 -17.91
CA ARG A 13 -34.01 6.03 -16.77
C ARG A 13 -32.96 5.00 -16.39
N ALA A 14 -33.31 3.71 -16.38
CA ALA A 14 -32.35 2.65 -16.07
C ALA A 14 -31.24 2.58 -17.12
N GLN A 15 -31.56 2.73 -18.41
CA GLN A 15 -30.59 2.77 -19.50
C GLN A 15 -29.67 3.98 -19.40
N ARG A 16 -30.20 5.18 -19.15
CA ARG A 16 -29.39 6.39 -18.94
C ARG A 16 -28.45 6.27 -17.74
N LYS A 17 -28.93 5.70 -16.63
CA LYS A 17 -28.12 5.47 -15.44
C LYS A 17 -26.98 4.49 -15.73
N LEU A 18 -27.25 3.42 -16.47
CA LEU A 18 -26.24 2.43 -16.85
C LEU A 18 -25.19 3.04 -17.79
N TYR A 19 -25.60 3.90 -18.71
CA TYR A 19 -24.70 4.64 -19.58
C TYR A 19 -23.81 5.63 -18.81
N LEU A 20 -24.39 6.39 -17.88
CA LEU A 20 -23.64 7.31 -17.01
C LEU A 20 -22.64 6.59 -16.11
N ASP A 21 -23.04 5.45 -15.53
CA ASP A 21 -22.16 4.62 -14.70
C ASP A 21 -20.98 4.08 -15.52
N ALA A 22 -21.25 3.58 -16.74
CA ALA A 22 -20.19 3.15 -17.66
C ALA A 22 -19.24 4.30 -18.02
N ALA A 23 -19.76 5.52 -18.24
CA ALA A 23 -18.96 6.69 -18.57
C ALA A 23 -18.08 7.16 -17.39
N VAL A 24 -18.64 7.22 -16.18
CA VAL A 24 -17.90 7.58 -14.95
C VAL A 24 -16.80 6.56 -14.65
N ILE A 25 -17.06 5.27 -14.86
CA ILE A 25 -16.06 4.21 -14.72
C ILE A 25 -14.92 4.38 -15.74
N GLN A 26 -15.24 4.76 -16.99
CA GLN A 26 -14.22 5.02 -18.02
C GLN A 26 -13.39 6.26 -17.70
N GLN A 27 -14.02 7.36 -17.29
CA GLN A 27 -13.32 8.59 -16.89
C GLN A 27 -12.44 8.38 -15.64
N GLY A 28 -12.94 7.63 -14.65
CA GLY A 28 -12.18 7.24 -13.46
C GLY A 28 -10.97 6.34 -13.78
N ARG A 29 -11.12 5.41 -14.73
CA ARG A 29 -10.00 4.57 -15.21
C ARG A 29 -8.92 5.36 -15.95
N LEU A 30 -9.31 6.37 -16.72
CA LEU A 30 -8.36 7.24 -17.43
C LEU A 30 -7.54 8.11 -16.47
N ALA A 31 -8.14 8.56 -15.37
CA ALA A 31 -7.42 9.30 -14.31
C ALA A 31 -6.41 8.42 -13.55
N ASP A 32 -6.63 7.11 -13.45
CA ASP A 32 -5.68 6.17 -12.84
C ASP A 32 -4.56 5.72 -13.81
N GLN A 33 -4.78 5.75 -15.13
CA GLN A 33 -3.76 5.39 -16.11
C GLN A 33 -2.57 6.38 -16.19
N SER A 34 -2.75 7.63 -15.74
CA SER A 34 -1.70 8.67 -15.81
C SER A 34 -0.70 8.63 -14.64
N LYS A 35 -0.87 7.75 -13.65
CA LYS A 35 -0.05 7.77 -12.41
C LYS A 35 1.21 6.90 -12.44
N SER A 36 1.36 5.96 -13.39
CA SER A 36 2.60 5.18 -13.49
C SER A 36 2.83 4.61 -14.88
N LEU A 37 3.96 4.96 -15.51
CA LEU A 37 4.41 4.36 -16.77
C LEU A 37 4.68 2.86 -16.55
N SER A 38 4.15 2.03 -17.45
CA SER A 38 4.42 0.59 -17.39
C SER A 38 5.87 0.28 -17.79
N LYS A 39 6.41 -0.86 -17.35
CA LYS A 39 7.78 -1.29 -17.73
C LYS A 39 7.94 -1.40 -19.25
N ASP A 40 6.91 -1.86 -19.95
CA ASP A 40 6.92 -2.02 -21.41
C ASP A 40 6.89 -0.66 -22.13
N GLU A 41 6.18 0.32 -21.59
CA GLU A 41 6.16 1.69 -22.09
C GLU A 41 7.51 2.38 -21.87
N MET A 42 8.12 2.21 -20.69
CA MET A 42 9.48 2.68 -20.42
C MET A 42 10.49 2.03 -21.37
N LEU A 43 10.35 0.73 -21.66
CA LEU A 43 11.19 0.03 -22.63
C LEU A 43 10.99 0.56 -24.06
N SER A 44 9.75 0.88 -24.45
CA SER A 44 9.42 1.49 -25.74
C SER A 44 10.04 2.88 -25.89
N MET A 45 9.96 3.71 -24.84
CA MET A 45 10.61 5.03 -24.80
C MET A 45 12.13 4.92 -24.97
N ILE A 46 12.76 3.97 -24.27
CA ILE A 46 14.22 3.74 -24.37
C ILE A 46 14.59 3.25 -25.77
N ARG A 47 13.83 2.32 -26.36
CA ARG A 47 14.08 1.79 -27.70
C ARG A 47 13.96 2.85 -28.79
N PHE A 48 12.93 3.70 -28.71
CA PHE A 48 12.71 4.79 -29.66
C PHE A 48 13.89 5.77 -29.69
N GLY A 49 14.45 6.11 -28.52
CA GLY A 49 15.64 6.96 -28.43
C GLY A 49 16.92 6.25 -28.86
N ALA A 50 17.07 4.96 -28.52
CA ALA A 50 18.27 4.19 -28.84
C ALA A 50 18.44 3.97 -30.34
N ASP A 51 17.36 3.64 -31.08
CA ASP A 51 17.44 3.35 -32.51
C ASP A 51 17.95 4.57 -33.31
N ALA A 52 17.47 5.77 -33.00
CA ALA A 52 17.93 7.00 -33.65
C ALA A 52 19.41 7.30 -33.38
N VAL A 53 19.90 7.05 -32.16
CA VAL A 53 21.30 7.28 -31.77
C VAL A 53 22.26 6.28 -32.42
N PHE A 54 21.83 5.04 -32.65
CA PHE A 54 22.66 4.05 -33.34
C PHE A 54 22.80 4.33 -34.84
N HIS A 55 21.82 5.00 -35.46
CA HIS A 55 21.84 5.35 -36.88
C HIS A 55 22.57 6.68 -37.17
N THR A 56 22.76 7.56 -36.18
CA THR A 56 23.47 8.82 -36.35
C THR A 56 24.97 8.67 -36.09
N LYS A 57 25.72 8.26 -37.12
CA LYS A 57 27.19 8.31 -37.07
C LYS A 57 27.68 9.72 -37.41
N GLY A 58 28.02 10.49 -36.37
CA GLY A 58 28.90 11.67 -36.45
C GLY A 58 28.34 12.87 -37.23
N GLY A 59 27.45 13.64 -36.60
CA GLY A 59 27.06 14.96 -37.12
C GLY A 59 28.07 16.02 -36.69
N GLY A 60 28.65 16.74 -37.65
CA GLY A 60 29.43 17.96 -37.38
C GLY A 60 28.56 19.07 -36.79
N GLU A 61 29.21 20.13 -36.32
CA GLU A 61 28.56 21.30 -35.70
C GLU A 61 27.47 21.87 -36.65
N PRO A 62 26.19 21.93 -36.24
CA PRO A 62 25.10 22.39 -37.10
C PRO A 62 25.32 23.84 -37.54
N THR A 63 25.12 24.15 -38.82
CA THR A 63 25.14 25.53 -39.33
C THR A 63 23.84 26.25 -39.00
N ASP A 64 23.86 27.58 -38.91
CA ASP A 64 22.68 28.39 -38.56
C ASP A 64 21.49 28.17 -39.53
N GLU A 65 21.76 27.85 -40.79
CA GLU A 65 20.75 27.51 -41.81
C GLU A 65 20.04 26.17 -41.52
N ASP A 66 20.75 25.18 -40.95
CA ASP A 66 20.16 23.90 -40.54
C ASP A 66 19.27 24.05 -39.30
N ILE A 67 19.55 25.05 -38.45
CA ILE A 67 18.76 25.37 -37.25
C ILE A 67 17.41 25.96 -37.64
N GLU A 68 17.37 26.88 -38.60
CA GLU A 68 16.11 27.44 -39.12
C GLU A 68 15.23 26.37 -39.77
N ALA A 69 15.82 25.48 -40.58
CA ALA A 69 15.10 24.36 -41.18
C ALA A 69 14.57 23.37 -40.13
N LEU A 70 15.32 23.13 -39.05
CA LEU A 70 14.89 22.29 -37.94
C LEU A 70 13.73 22.92 -37.16
N LEU A 71 13.76 24.23 -36.92
CA LEU A 71 12.69 24.97 -36.26
C LEU A 71 11.39 24.90 -37.06
N LEU A 72 11.45 25.15 -38.38
CA LEU A 72 10.29 25.05 -39.26
C LEU A 72 9.67 23.64 -39.23
N ARG A 73 10.50 22.60 -39.33
CA ARG A 73 10.06 21.19 -39.24
C ARG A 73 9.48 20.86 -37.86
N GLY A 74 10.03 21.45 -36.80
CA GLY A 74 9.53 21.34 -35.43
C GLY A 74 8.13 21.93 -35.31
N GLU A 75 7.92 23.15 -35.80
CA GLU A 75 6.63 23.84 -35.77
C GLU A 75 5.53 23.09 -36.54
N GLU A 76 5.85 22.55 -37.72
CA GLU A 76 4.90 21.73 -38.50
C GLU A 76 4.47 20.47 -37.74
N ARG A 77 5.43 19.79 -37.09
CA ARG A 77 5.16 18.57 -36.32
C ARG A 77 4.33 18.86 -35.07
N THR A 78 4.69 19.91 -34.32
CA THR A 78 3.93 20.34 -33.14
C THR A 78 2.51 20.75 -33.52
N ARG A 79 2.31 21.44 -34.65
CA ARG A 79 0.98 21.81 -35.13
C ARG A 79 0.13 20.58 -35.49
N ALA A 80 0.73 19.59 -36.14
CA ALA A 80 0.05 18.34 -36.49
C ALA A 80 -0.29 17.48 -35.26
N ASP A 81 0.55 17.49 -34.22
CA ASP A 81 0.26 16.77 -32.98
C ASP A 81 -0.75 17.53 -32.11
N GLU A 82 -0.73 18.87 -32.12
CA GLU A 82 -1.73 19.71 -31.47
C GLU A 82 -3.12 19.52 -32.10
N SER A 83 -3.23 19.41 -33.43
CA SER A 83 -4.51 19.13 -34.08
C SER A 83 -5.07 17.77 -33.66
N LYS A 84 -4.22 16.72 -33.62
CA LYS A 84 -4.63 15.39 -33.14
C LYS A 84 -5.08 15.39 -31.67
N LEU A 85 -4.36 16.12 -30.81
CA LEU A 85 -4.73 16.28 -29.40
C LEU A 85 -6.07 17.02 -29.24
N LYS A 86 -6.31 18.06 -30.05
CA LYS A 86 -7.58 18.78 -30.08
C LYS A 86 -8.73 17.91 -30.58
N ASP A 87 -8.50 17.08 -31.60
CA ASP A 87 -9.53 16.14 -32.09
C ASP A 87 -9.90 15.09 -31.02
N GLN A 88 -8.91 14.58 -30.30
CA GLN A 88 -9.13 13.66 -29.17
C GLN A 88 -9.81 14.35 -27.98
N ALA A 89 -9.44 15.59 -27.68
CA ALA A 89 -10.05 16.40 -26.63
C ALA A 89 -11.51 16.75 -26.96
N ASN A 90 -11.81 17.07 -28.21
CA ASN A 90 -13.17 17.35 -28.68
C ASN A 90 -14.05 16.09 -28.64
N SER A 91 -13.50 14.90 -28.92
CA SER A 91 -14.24 13.65 -28.73
C SER A 91 -14.60 13.37 -27.26
N LEU A 92 -13.80 13.86 -26.31
CA LEU A 92 -14.05 13.76 -24.87
C LEU A 92 -14.96 14.89 -24.35
N ALA A 93 -14.80 16.10 -24.86
CA ALA A 93 -15.61 17.28 -24.52
C ALA A 93 -17.03 17.19 -25.11
N ASN A 94 -17.21 16.58 -26.27
CA ASN A 94 -18.54 16.26 -26.82
C ASN A 94 -19.30 15.21 -25.97
N PHE A 95 -18.68 14.69 -24.90
CA PHE A 95 -19.32 13.82 -23.92
C PHE A 95 -19.71 14.54 -22.62
N THR A 96 -19.34 15.82 -22.45
CA THR A 96 -20.00 16.65 -21.43
C THR A 96 -21.40 16.94 -21.91
N LEU A 97 -22.35 16.15 -21.40
CA LEU A 97 -23.79 16.34 -21.46
C LEU A 97 -24.13 17.82 -21.65
N ASP A 98 -24.46 18.20 -22.88
CA ASP A 98 -24.84 19.55 -23.26
C ASP A 98 -26.10 19.94 -22.48
N GLY A 99 -25.89 20.50 -21.29
CA GLY A 99 -26.26 21.86 -20.90
C GLY A 99 -27.72 22.31 -20.98
N GLN A 100 -28.61 21.55 -21.63
CA GLN A 100 -30.01 21.89 -21.82
C GLN A 100 -30.87 20.64 -21.70
N GLU A 101 -31.29 20.28 -20.48
CA GLU A 101 -32.70 19.95 -20.14
C GLU A 101 -32.86 19.28 -18.78
N ARG A 102 -33.80 19.84 -18.01
CA ARG A 102 -34.52 19.35 -16.82
C ARG A 102 -33.71 18.66 -15.72
N SER A 103 -33.76 19.24 -14.52
CA SER A 103 -33.27 18.58 -13.31
C SER A 103 -33.83 17.15 -13.23
N MET A 104 -33.00 16.17 -12.90
CA MET A 104 -33.40 14.75 -12.87
C MET A 104 -34.53 14.46 -11.84
N TYR A 105 -34.82 15.47 -11.01
CA TYR A 105 -35.85 15.48 -9.99
C TYR A 105 -37.13 16.23 -10.41
N GLU A 106 -37.16 16.90 -11.58
CA GLU A 106 -38.37 17.50 -12.13
C GLU A 106 -39.19 16.49 -12.93
N LEU A 107 -40.46 16.34 -12.57
CA LEU A 107 -41.46 15.60 -13.34
C LEU A 107 -42.72 16.48 -13.45
N ASP A 108 -43.18 16.74 -14.68
CA ASP A 108 -44.34 17.60 -14.98
C ASP A 108 -44.30 19.00 -14.30
N GLY A 109 -43.11 19.59 -14.19
CA GLY A 109 -42.90 20.92 -13.60
C GLY A 109 -42.95 20.96 -12.07
N GLN A 110 -42.97 19.80 -11.41
CA GLN A 110 -42.78 19.69 -9.96
C GLN A 110 -41.40 19.10 -9.65
N ASP A 111 -40.68 19.73 -8.74
CA ASP A 111 -39.35 19.32 -8.29
C ASP A 111 -39.46 18.40 -7.08
N TRP A 112 -39.06 17.14 -7.26
CA TRP A 112 -39.10 16.07 -6.28
C TRP A 112 -37.79 15.93 -5.50
N SER A 113 -36.86 16.90 -5.65
CA SER A 113 -35.60 16.94 -4.90
C SER A 113 -35.81 17.03 -3.37
N LYS A 114 -36.97 17.56 -2.95
CA LYS A 114 -37.40 17.64 -1.55
C LYS A 114 -38.38 16.53 -1.27
N GLY A 115 -37.89 15.41 -0.74
CA GLY A 115 -38.69 14.24 -0.40
C GLY A 115 -39.85 14.57 0.54
N SER A 116 -41.03 14.03 0.24
CA SER A 116 -42.23 14.08 1.07
C SER A 116 -41.94 13.57 2.49
N GLU A 117 -42.16 14.43 3.51
CA GLU A 117 -42.04 14.09 4.93
C GLU A 117 -42.91 12.88 5.33
N ALA A 118 -43.97 12.57 4.57
CA ALA A 118 -44.94 11.53 4.88
C ALA A 118 -44.47 10.09 4.60
N ALA A 119 -43.36 9.89 3.87
CA ALA A 119 -42.83 8.53 3.59
C ALA A 119 -41.93 7.97 4.70
N THR A 120 -41.65 8.75 5.76
CA THR A 120 -40.67 8.40 6.80
C THR A 120 -41.24 7.53 7.94
N GLN A 121 -42.56 7.33 7.99
CA GLN A 121 -43.23 6.72 9.16
C GLN A 121 -43.26 5.18 9.18
N TRP A 122 -42.73 4.50 8.14
CA TRP A 122 -42.58 3.04 8.13
C TRP A 122 -41.12 2.58 7.94
N SER A 123 -40.16 3.31 8.51
CA SER A 123 -38.74 2.94 8.43
C SER A 123 -38.37 1.90 9.50
N LEU A 124 -38.56 0.61 9.17
CA LEU A 124 -37.74 -0.46 9.73
C LEU A 124 -36.27 -0.04 9.50
N SER A 125 -35.57 0.33 10.57
CA SER A 125 -34.19 0.78 10.54
C SER A 125 -33.26 -0.37 10.21
N LEU A 126 -33.29 -0.84 8.96
CA LEU A 126 -32.18 -1.60 8.39
C LEU A 126 -30.92 -0.77 8.62
N PRO A 127 -29.89 -1.31 9.30
CA PRO A 127 -28.63 -0.59 9.47
C PRO A 127 -28.20 -0.07 8.11
N LYS A 128 -28.11 1.27 7.99
CA LYS A 128 -27.56 1.91 6.79
C LYS A 128 -26.27 1.18 6.48
N ARG A 129 -26.15 0.64 5.28
CA ARG A 129 -24.91 0.00 4.82
C ARG A 129 -23.80 1.06 4.90
N ILE A 130 -23.02 1.04 5.97
CA ILE A 130 -21.86 1.89 6.14
C ILE A 130 -20.87 1.43 5.08
N THR A 131 -20.77 2.19 4.00
CA THR A 131 -19.67 2.04 3.07
C THR A 131 -18.46 2.55 3.82
N LYS A 132 -17.52 1.66 4.19
CA LYS A 132 -16.25 2.11 4.76
C LYS A 132 -15.61 3.00 3.69
N GLN A 133 -15.49 4.30 3.97
CA GLN A 133 -14.62 5.18 3.21
C GLN A 133 -13.22 4.57 3.31
N ASN A 134 -12.71 4.00 2.21
CA ASN A 134 -11.40 3.35 2.19
C ASN A 134 -10.25 4.36 2.32
N TYR A 135 -10.57 5.66 2.31
CA TYR A 135 -9.62 6.75 2.38
C TYR A 135 -10.07 7.73 3.46
N ASP A 136 -9.34 7.76 4.56
CA ASP A 136 -9.50 8.74 5.63
C ASP A 136 -8.23 9.60 5.63
N GLU A 137 -8.30 10.77 5.01
CA GLU A 137 -7.17 11.71 4.88
C GLU A 137 -6.58 12.08 6.25
N THR A 138 -7.43 12.17 7.27
CA THR A 138 -6.99 12.47 8.64
C THR A 138 -6.21 11.31 9.24
N ALA A 139 -6.60 10.06 8.97
CA ALA A 139 -5.84 8.87 9.36
C ALA A 139 -4.50 8.76 8.60
N HIS A 140 -4.41 9.25 7.36
CA HIS A 140 -3.17 9.32 6.61
C HIS A 140 -2.21 10.37 7.17
N GLN A 141 -2.73 11.53 7.57
CA GLN A 141 -1.97 12.60 8.22
C GLN A 141 -1.50 12.20 9.62
N GLN A 142 -2.32 11.46 10.39
CA GLN A 142 -1.91 10.89 11.69
C GLN A 142 -0.85 9.79 11.56
N ARG A 143 -0.75 9.13 10.40
CA ARG A 143 0.31 8.15 10.08
C ARG A 143 1.61 8.79 9.61
N ALA A 144 1.67 10.11 9.50
CA ALA A 144 2.85 10.84 9.04
C ALA A 144 3.92 10.99 10.14
N GLY A 145 4.28 9.85 10.73
CA GLY A 145 5.44 9.67 11.61
C GLY A 145 6.38 8.60 11.02
N LEU A 146 7.50 8.36 11.71
CA LEU A 146 8.41 7.30 11.31
C LEU A 146 7.68 5.95 11.35
N ARG A 147 7.89 5.06 10.37
CA ARG A 147 7.30 3.71 10.44
C ARG A 147 8.04 2.86 11.45
N MET A 148 7.30 2.04 12.22
CA MET A 148 7.90 1.09 13.16
C MET A 148 8.71 0.03 12.40
N PRO A 149 9.98 -0.22 12.78
CA PRO A 149 10.77 -1.30 12.19
C PRO A 149 10.04 -2.64 12.26
N LYS A 150 10.08 -3.41 11.18
CA LYS A 150 9.40 -4.70 11.11
C LYS A 150 10.06 -5.67 12.09
N GLN A 151 9.25 -6.18 13.01
CA GLN A 151 9.71 -7.11 14.00
C GLN A 151 9.76 -8.55 13.45
N VAL A 152 10.88 -9.25 13.68
CA VAL A 152 11.01 -10.70 13.49
C VAL A 152 9.97 -11.40 14.37
N GLN A 153 9.16 -12.26 13.75
CA GLN A 153 8.17 -13.05 14.47
C GLN A 153 8.88 -14.25 15.09
N ILE A 154 8.81 -14.34 16.41
CA ILE A 154 9.42 -15.42 17.19
C ILE A 154 8.30 -16.38 17.56
N HIS A 155 8.49 -17.67 17.29
CA HIS A 155 7.54 -18.70 17.69
C HIS A 155 8.04 -19.52 18.87
N ASP A 156 7.10 -20.04 19.66
CA ASP A 156 7.31 -20.88 20.83
C ASP A 156 8.09 -22.17 20.52
N PHE A 157 7.74 -22.84 19.42
CA PHE A 157 8.35 -24.10 19.00
C PHE A 157 9.77 -23.98 18.44
N GLN A 158 10.28 -22.76 18.28
CA GLN A 158 11.63 -22.51 17.80
C GLN A 158 12.63 -22.35 18.96
N PHE A 159 12.13 -22.38 20.21
CA PHE A 159 12.94 -22.43 21.45
C PHE A 159 14.01 -21.33 21.58
N PHE A 160 13.73 -20.13 21.06
CA PHE A 160 14.56 -18.96 21.33
C PHE A 160 14.51 -18.58 22.82
N ASP A 161 15.54 -17.88 23.32
CA ASP A 161 15.44 -17.15 24.59
C ASP A 161 14.49 -15.95 24.41
N ALA A 162 13.19 -16.25 24.50
CA ALA A 162 12.14 -15.27 24.33
C ALA A 162 12.27 -14.13 25.32
N ARG A 163 12.69 -14.40 26.57
CA ARG A 163 12.75 -13.37 27.62
C ARG A 163 13.80 -12.32 27.27
N ARG A 164 15.03 -12.74 26.96
CA ARG A 164 16.11 -11.81 26.63
C ARG A 164 15.84 -11.10 25.31
N LEU A 165 15.34 -11.82 24.30
CA LEU A 165 15.05 -11.25 22.99
C LEU A 165 13.88 -10.25 23.01
N HIS A 166 12.85 -10.48 23.85
CA HIS A 166 11.79 -9.51 24.09
C HIS A 166 12.29 -8.26 24.82
N ALA A 167 13.16 -8.40 25.82
CA ALA A 167 13.75 -7.24 26.50
C ALA A 167 14.54 -6.34 25.54
N LEU A 168 15.34 -6.94 24.64
CA LEU A 168 16.05 -6.21 23.59
C LEU A 168 15.07 -5.54 22.61
N ARG A 169 13.96 -6.21 22.28
CA ARG A 169 12.91 -5.61 21.44
C ARG A 169 12.26 -4.41 22.11
N ASP A 170 11.96 -4.49 23.40
CA ASP A 170 11.31 -3.41 24.14
C ASP A 170 12.20 -2.17 24.19
N GLN A 171 13.51 -2.35 24.34
CA GLN A 171 14.49 -1.26 24.22
C GLN A 171 14.48 -0.62 22.82
N GLU A 172 14.46 -1.43 21.74
CA GLU A 172 14.35 -0.91 20.36
C GLU A 172 13.06 -0.11 20.15
N VAL A 173 11.94 -0.61 20.66
CA VAL A 173 10.63 0.04 20.58
C VAL A 173 10.63 1.35 21.36
N ALA A 174 11.17 1.37 22.58
CA ALA A 174 11.28 2.57 23.41
C ALA A 174 12.12 3.66 22.72
N HIS A 175 13.26 3.28 22.15
CA HIS A 175 14.09 4.21 21.38
C HIS A 175 13.39 4.71 20.10
N TRP A 176 12.65 3.84 19.42
CA TRP A 176 11.85 4.25 18.25
C TRP A 176 10.69 5.18 18.63
N GLN A 177 9.97 4.91 19.72
CA GLN A 177 8.91 5.77 20.25
C GLN A 177 9.48 7.15 20.60
N TRP A 178 10.61 7.19 21.31
CA TRP A 178 11.32 8.44 21.59
C TRP A 178 11.68 9.22 20.32
N LYS A 179 12.18 8.54 19.27
CA LYS A 179 12.44 9.19 17.97
C LYS A 179 11.16 9.71 17.32
N GLN A 180 10.08 8.93 17.36
CA GLN A 180 8.81 9.30 16.76
C GLN A 180 8.20 10.53 17.46
N ASP A 181 8.17 10.54 18.79
CA ASP A 181 7.66 11.64 19.59
C ASP A 181 8.43 12.93 19.32
N ARG A 182 9.75 12.86 19.08
CA ARG A 182 10.55 14.01 18.67
C ARG A 182 10.18 14.54 17.28
N VAL A 183 9.90 13.67 16.33
CA VAL A 183 9.48 14.07 14.98
C VAL A 183 8.10 14.72 15.02
N LEU A 184 7.16 14.13 15.77
CA LEU A 184 5.82 14.67 15.97
C LEU A 184 5.87 16.01 16.71
N ALA A 185 6.67 16.12 17.77
CA ALA A 185 6.85 17.37 18.51
C ALA A 185 7.49 18.48 17.67
N ARG A 186 8.43 18.14 16.76
CA ARG A 186 8.98 19.12 15.81
C ARG A 186 7.92 19.60 14.83
N ARG A 187 7.12 18.69 14.28
CA ARG A 187 6.05 19.03 13.34
C ARG A 187 4.97 19.90 13.98
N ALA A 188 4.55 19.58 15.20
CA ALA A 188 3.59 20.41 15.94
C ALA A 188 4.09 21.85 16.13
N ARG A 189 5.39 22.04 16.40
CA ARG A 189 6.01 23.38 16.49
C ARG A 189 6.10 24.13 15.16
N GLU A 190 6.16 23.43 14.03
CA GLU A 190 6.14 24.06 12.71
C GLU A 190 4.73 24.51 12.32
N GLU A 191 3.69 23.90 12.89
CA GLU A 191 2.28 24.24 12.70
C GLU A 191 1.84 25.42 13.62
N ASP A 192 2.47 25.59 14.78
CA ASP A 192 2.25 26.70 15.72
C ASP A 192 3.33 27.81 15.54
N GLU A 193 3.06 28.86 14.74
CA GLU A 193 4.04 29.90 14.37
C GLU A 193 4.55 30.85 15.50
N GLU A 194 4.12 30.72 16.76
CA GLU A 194 4.60 31.59 17.85
C GLU A 194 4.76 30.82 19.18
N GLY A 195 6.01 30.57 19.60
CA GLY A 195 6.27 30.03 20.95
C GLY A 195 7.65 29.38 21.13
N ASP A 196 8.72 30.17 21.09
CA ASP A 196 10.06 29.69 21.51
C ASP A 196 10.13 29.62 23.04
N ASP A 197 9.77 28.47 23.63
CA ASP A 197 10.04 28.19 25.04
C ASP A 197 11.32 27.36 25.21
N GLU A 198 12.39 28.06 25.53
CA GLU A 198 13.73 27.56 25.88
C GLU A 198 13.72 26.49 27.01
N LEU A 199 12.64 26.44 27.81
CA LEU A 199 12.40 25.46 28.87
C LEU A 199 12.17 24.03 28.34
N THR A 200 11.62 23.87 27.13
CA THR A 200 11.42 22.55 26.50
C THR A 200 12.71 21.97 25.89
N ARG A 201 13.71 22.81 25.58
CA ARG A 201 15.02 22.36 25.07
C ARG A 201 15.81 21.55 26.10
N LYS A 202 15.58 21.77 27.40
CA LYS A 202 16.37 21.15 28.50
C LYS A 202 15.76 19.85 29.05
N ALA A 203 14.46 19.59 28.88
CA ALA A 203 13.81 18.39 29.43
C ALA A 203 14.00 17.10 28.58
N SER A 204 14.42 17.21 27.32
CA SER A 204 14.54 16.08 26.37
C SER A 204 15.98 15.55 26.17
N ALA A 205 16.95 16.08 26.92
CA ALA A 205 18.37 15.74 26.74
C ALA A 205 18.78 14.36 27.30
N ALA A 206 17.98 13.76 28.18
CA ALA A 206 18.14 12.36 28.57
C ALA A 206 17.43 11.47 27.53
N GLY A 207 18.03 11.32 26.35
CA GLY A 207 17.49 10.46 25.29
C GLY A 207 17.52 8.99 25.70
N VAL A 208 16.50 8.23 25.30
CA VAL A 208 16.57 6.76 25.35
C VAL A 208 17.69 6.34 24.40
N PRO A 209 18.78 5.69 24.87
CA PRO A 209 19.88 5.31 24.00
C PRO A 209 19.43 4.20 23.02
N PRO A 210 19.98 4.17 21.80
CA PRO A 210 19.85 3.00 20.94
C PRO A 210 20.50 1.77 21.59
N LEU A 211 20.15 0.56 21.11
CA LEU A 211 20.88 -0.64 21.47
C LEU A 211 22.37 -0.44 21.20
N SER A 212 23.19 -0.85 22.16
CA SER A 212 24.64 -0.87 22.02
C SER A 212 25.08 -1.95 21.03
N ASP A 213 26.29 -1.79 20.46
CA ASP A 213 26.85 -2.78 19.53
C ASP A 213 26.95 -4.17 20.17
N ALA A 214 27.28 -4.24 21.47
CA ALA A 214 27.33 -5.49 22.22
C ALA A 214 25.94 -6.16 22.35
N GLU A 215 24.88 -5.38 22.56
CA GLU A 215 23.50 -5.90 22.62
C GLU A 215 22.98 -6.33 21.25
N LEU A 216 23.45 -5.69 20.17
CA LEU A 216 23.15 -6.11 18.80
C LEU A 216 23.80 -7.46 18.47
N ASP A 217 25.06 -7.65 18.85
CA ASP A 217 25.77 -8.92 18.70
C ASP A 217 25.13 -10.02 19.54
N GLU A 218 24.74 -9.72 20.79
CA GLU A 218 24.00 -10.65 21.65
C GLU A 218 22.67 -11.04 20.99
N ARG A 219 21.92 -10.07 20.47
CA ARG A 219 20.67 -10.33 19.75
C ARG A 219 20.88 -11.28 18.57
N GLU A 220 21.95 -11.07 17.80
CA GLU A 220 22.27 -11.93 16.66
C GLU A 220 22.67 -13.34 17.11
N ALA A 221 23.47 -13.46 18.18
CA ALA A 221 23.82 -14.74 18.77
C ALA A 221 22.56 -15.51 19.23
N LEU A 222 21.65 -14.85 19.96
CA LEU A 222 20.38 -15.47 20.40
C LEU A 222 19.50 -15.91 19.22
N LEU A 223 19.49 -15.15 18.12
CA LEU A 223 18.77 -15.54 16.90
C LEU A 223 19.44 -16.70 16.16
N ARG A 224 20.76 -16.89 16.34
CA ARG A 224 21.51 -18.01 15.78
C ARG A 224 21.32 -19.30 16.59
N ASP A 225 21.23 -19.16 17.91
CA ASP A 225 21.10 -20.29 18.83
C ASP A 225 19.73 -20.98 18.75
N GLY A 226 18.68 -20.27 18.33
CA GLY A 226 17.34 -20.85 18.17
C GLY A 226 17.09 -21.55 16.83
N PHE A 227 16.02 -22.33 16.78
CA PHE A 227 15.65 -23.16 15.62
C PHE A 227 14.87 -22.35 14.57
N SER A 228 15.52 -21.38 13.94
CA SER A 228 14.89 -20.49 12.94
C SER A 228 14.34 -21.22 11.70
N SER A 229 14.92 -22.36 11.32
CA SER A 229 14.53 -23.17 10.16
C SER A 229 13.35 -24.12 10.42
N TRP A 230 12.91 -24.24 11.68
CA TRP A 230 11.74 -25.06 12.02
C TRP A 230 10.46 -24.29 11.71
N SER A 231 9.51 -24.97 11.08
CA SER A 231 8.12 -24.52 10.97
C SER A 231 7.22 -25.29 11.93
N ARG A 232 6.00 -24.80 12.14
CA ARG A 232 5.00 -25.46 12.99
C ARG A 232 4.69 -26.90 12.52
N LYS A 233 4.73 -27.16 11.20
CA LYS A 233 4.51 -28.52 10.67
C LYS A 233 5.61 -29.48 11.10
N ASP A 234 6.83 -28.99 11.16
CA ASP A 234 8.03 -29.79 11.47
C ASP A 234 8.08 -30.10 12.96
N PHE A 235 7.73 -29.12 13.79
CA PHE A 235 7.53 -29.34 15.22
C PHE A 235 6.45 -30.41 15.47
N ASN A 236 5.31 -30.32 14.78
CA ASN A 236 4.25 -31.32 14.93
C ASN A 236 4.67 -32.72 14.43
N ALA A 237 5.47 -32.79 13.37
CA ALA A 237 6.05 -34.05 12.90
C ALA A 237 7.02 -34.64 13.93
N PHE A 238 7.87 -33.80 14.54
CA PHE A 238 8.78 -34.19 15.61
C PHE A 238 8.03 -34.75 16.83
N VAL A 239 6.98 -34.07 17.30
CA VAL A 239 6.15 -34.54 18.42
C VAL A 239 5.54 -35.91 18.11
N LYS A 240 5.02 -36.11 16.90
CA LYS A 240 4.46 -37.40 16.47
C LYS A 240 5.51 -38.51 16.33
N ALA A 241 6.73 -38.18 15.92
CA ALA A 241 7.83 -39.13 15.84
C ALA A 241 8.29 -39.52 17.26
N CYS A 242 8.35 -38.57 18.19
CA CYS A 242 8.62 -38.83 19.61
C CYS A 242 7.56 -39.75 20.24
N GLU A 243 6.30 -39.57 19.87
CA GLU A 243 5.20 -40.43 20.33
C GLU A 243 5.33 -41.88 19.82
N ARG A 244 5.81 -42.06 18.57
CA ARG A 244 5.95 -43.39 17.96
C ARG A 244 7.20 -44.15 18.39
N HIS A 245 8.34 -43.47 18.44
CA HIS A 245 9.65 -44.09 18.68
C HIS A 245 10.14 -43.94 20.12
N GLY A 246 9.49 -43.08 20.92
CA GLY A 246 9.97 -42.66 22.24
C GLY A 246 10.99 -41.54 22.13
N ARG A 247 11.06 -40.67 23.16
CA ARG A 247 11.90 -39.46 23.15
C ARG A 247 13.41 -39.73 23.06
N ASP A 248 13.84 -40.94 23.43
CA ASP A 248 15.25 -41.30 23.58
C ASP A 248 15.85 -41.85 22.27
N ASP A 249 15.01 -42.30 21.31
CA ASP A 249 15.48 -42.85 20.03
C ASP A 249 15.64 -41.76 18.95
N VAL A 250 16.68 -40.95 19.11
CA VAL A 250 17.00 -39.82 18.23
C VAL A 250 17.25 -40.27 16.79
N ALA A 251 17.82 -41.47 16.59
CA ALA A 251 18.16 -41.98 15.27
C ALA A 251 16.92 -42.19 14.41
N SER A 252 15.90 -42.88 14.95
CA SER A 252 14.64 -43.12 14.24
C SER A 252 13.85 -41.83 14.00
N ILE A 253 13.82 -40.92 14.97
CA ILE A 253 13.14 -39.62 14.84
C ILE A 253 13.80 -38.77 13.74
N SER A 254 15.14 -38.75 13.72
CA SER A 254 15.90 -37.98 12.74
C SER A 254 15.71 -38.49 11.31
N LEU A 255 15.55 -39.81 11.14
CA LEU A 255 15.25 -40.43 9.85
C LEU A 255 13.87 -40.02 9.32
N GLU A 256 12.87 -39.94 10.19
CA GLU A 256 11.51 -39.51 9.81
C GLU A 256 11.45 -38.01 9.46
N LEU A 257 12.32 -37.19 10.06
CA LEU A 257 12.40 -35.73 9.82
C LEU A 257 13.35 -35.34 8.67
N GLY A 258 14.16 -36.28 8.17
CA GLY A 258 15.06 -36.09 7.03
C GLY A 258 16.16 -35.05 7.28
N ASP A 259 16.23 -34.02 6.44
CA ASP A 259 17.32 -33.02 6.37
C ASP A 259 17.45 -32.13 7.62
N ARG A 260 16.50 -32.22 8.58
CA ARG A 260 16.53 -31.49 9.86
C ARG A 260 17.05 -32.32 11.03
N SER A 261 17.56 -33.52 10.75
CA SER A 261 18.18 -34.47 11.68
C SER A 261 19.24 -33.87 12.60
N ILE A 262 20.06 -32.94 12.10
CA ILE A 262 21.16 -32.30 12.86
C ILE A 262 20.60 -31.52 14.07
N LEU A 263 19.45 -30.88 13.91
CA LEU A 263 18.81 -30.08 14.95
C LEU A 263 18.12 -30.96 16.01
N CYS A 264 17.75 -32.20 15.68
CA CYS A 264 17.14 -33.14 16.62
C CYS A 264 18.10 -33.50 17.76
N SER A 265 19.40 -33.61 17.48
CA SER A 265 20.44 -33.89 18.49
C SER A 265 20.62 -32.76 19.52
N ILE A 266 20.26 -31.53 19.15
CA ILE A 266 20.36 -30.31 19.98
C ILE A 266 19.02 -30.01 20.66
N CYS A 267 17.89 -30.25 19.97
CA CYS A 267 16.54 -30.04 20.49
C CYS A 267 16.25 -30.90 21.74
N ILE A 268 16.65 -32.17 21.74
CA ILE A 268 16.33 -33.11 22.83
C ILE A 268 16.99 -32.71 24.17
N PRO A 269 18.31 -32.38 24.23
CA PRO A 269 18.90 -31.88 25.47
C PRO A 269 18.35 -30.51 25.88
N PHE A 270 18.02 -29.63 24.94
CA PHE A 270 17.43 -28.32 25.25
C PHE A 270 16.02 -28.45 25.83
N ALA A 271 15.16 -29.28 25.21
CA ALA A 271 13.82 -29.60 25.70
C ALA A 271 13.86 -30.29 27.07
N SER A 272 14.86 -31.15 27.30
CA SER A 272 15.03 -31.81 28.60
C SER A 272 15.51 -30.87 29.71
N SER A 273 16.19 -29.75 29.38
CA SER A 273 16.57 -28.72 30.35
C SER A 273 15.45 -27.71 30.65
N VAL A 274 14.60 -27.43 29.65
CA VAL A 274 13.53 -26.42 29.75
C VAL A 274 12.23 -27.02 30.32
N VAL A 275 12.01 -28.33 30.18
CA VAL A 275 10.88 -29.04 30.78
C VAL A 275 11.41 -30.03 31.83
N PRO A 276 11.66 -29.59 33.07
CA PRO A 276 11.93 -30.52 34.15
C PRO A 276 10.65 -31.27 34.47
N LEU A 277 10.61 -32.56 34.11
CA LEU A 277 9.75 -33.62 34.65
C LEU A 277 8.28 -33.23 34.91
N LEU A 278 7.42 -33.56 33.94
CA LEU A 278 6.14 -34.20 34.26
C LEU A 278 6.35 -35.71 34.31
#